data_AF-D8P9E0-F1
#
_entry.id   AF-D8P9E0-F1
#
_cell.length_a   1.000
_cell.length_b   1.000
_cell.length_c   1.000
_cell.angle_alpha   90.00
_cell.angle_beta   90.00
_cell.angle_gamma   90.00
#
_symmetry.space_group_name_H-M   'P 1'
#
loop_
_entity.id
_entity.type
_entity.pdbx_description
1 polymer ?
#
loop_
_entity_poly.entity_id
_entity_poly.type
_entity_poly.pdbx_seq_one_letter_code
_entity_poly.pdbx_strand_id
1 'polypeptide(L)'
;MGNVTGDSPQPEFDLECHGDSVRIRLLRPDFIARSEARRLLANLENVREIIVDFRDVRSVGQGFADEVFRVFTTRHPGIVIHPEHASPPVLAMIKHVRPATPPE
;
A
#
# COMPACT_ATOMS: atom_id res chain seq x y z
N MET A 1 11.88 5.37 -41.32
CA MET A 1 12.47 4.81 -40.09
C MET A 1 12.43 5.87 -39.01
N GLY A 2 11.79 5.57 -37.88
CA GLY A 2 11.69 6.45 -36.73
C GLY A 2 10.83 5.74 -35.69
N ASN A 3 11.49 5.03 -34.79
CA ASN A 3 10.92 3.96 -34.00
C ASN A 3 9.90 4.52 -32.99
N VAL A 4 8.77 3.83 -32.88
CA VAL A 4 7.79 3.98 -31.80
C VAL A 4 8.52 3.75 -30.48
N THR A 5 8.78 4.82 -29.72
CA THR A 5 9.18 4.71 -28.32
C THR A 5 8.03 4.07 -27.58
N GLY A 6 8.19 2.78 -27.26
CA GLY A 6 7.27 2.04 -26.42
C GLY A 6 7.32 2.59 -25.01
N ASP A 7 6.41 3.51 -24.70
CA ASP A 7 6.02 3.79 -23.32
C ASP A 7 5.13 2.63 -22.87
N SER A 8 5.75 1.51 -22.51
CA SER A 8 5.04 0.47 -21.77
C SER A 8 4.75 1.04 -20.38
N PRO A 9 3.48 1.07 -19.93
CA PRO A 9 3.16 1.54 -18.60
C PRO A 9 3.92 0.66 -17.61
N GLN A 10 4.88 1.27 -16.91
CA GLN A 10 5.62 0.58 -15.87
C GLN A 10 4.61 0.27 -14.74
N PRO A 11 4.51 -0.99 -14.28
CA PRO A 11 3.58 -1.33 -13.23
C PRO A 11 3.91 -0.54 -11.96
N GLU A 12 2.90 0.09 -11.36
CA GLU A 12 3.07 0.88 -10.13
C GLU A 12 3.25 -0.03 -8.90
N PHE A 13 2.74 -1.26 -8.98
CA PHE A 13 2.80 -2.30 -7.95
C PHE A 13 2.69 -3.69 -8.60
N ASP A 14 3.13 -4.70 -7.86
CA ASP A 14 2.96 -6.12 -8.19
C ASP A 14 2.12 -6.81 -7.10
N LEU A 15 1.29 -7.79 -7.49
CA LEU A 15 0.35 -8.49 -6.61
C LEU A 15 0.61 -9.99 -6.62
N GLU A 16 0.87 -10.54 -5.45
CA GLU A 16 1.05 -11.97 -5.23
C GLU A 16 -0.03 -12.48 -4.27
N CYS A 17 -0.90 -13.37 -4.73
CA CYS A 17 -1.98 -13.95 -3.93
C CYS A 17 -1.57 -15.32 -3.37
N HIS A 18 -1.81 -15.53 -2.07
CA HIS A 18 -1.57 -16.81 -1.41
C HIS A 18 -2.72 -17.12 -0.45
N GLY A 19 -3.71 -17.89 -0.92
CA GLY A 19 -4.93 -18.18 -0.15
C GLY A 19 -5.72 -16.89 0.17
N ASP A 20 -6.07 -16.70 1.45
CA ASP A 20 -6.74 -15.50 1.97
C ASP A 20 -5.80 -14.31 2.23
N SER A 21 -4.53 -14.42 1.85
CA SER A 21 -3.53 -13.37 2.02
C SER A 21 -3.08 -12.83 0.66
N VAL A 22 -2.90 -11.51 0.58
CA VAL A 22 -2.35 -10.84 -0.60
C VAL A 22 -1.11 -10.05 -0.21
N ARG A 23 -0.02 -10.25 -0.94
CA ARG A 23 1.17 -9.43 -0.87
C ARG A 23 1.17 -8.43 -2.01
N ILE A 24 1.38 -7.16 -1.69
CA ILE A 24 1.49 -6.07 -2.65
C ILE A 24 2.89 -5.49 -2.56
N ARG A 25 3.66 -5.58 -3.64
CA ARG A 25 4.97 -4.94 -3.70
C ARG A 25 4.85 -3.59 -4.39
N LEU A 26 5.23 -2.55 -3.66
CA LEU A 26 5.25 -1.18 -4.19
C LEU A 26 6.52 -0.97 -5.01
N LEU A 27 6.35 -0.61 -6.29
CA LEU A 27 7.47 -0.52 -7.25
C LEU A 27 7.96 0.91 -7.48
N ARG A 28 7.22 1.91 -6.99
CA ARG A 28 7.61 3.33 -7.08
C ARG A 28 8.32 3.80 -5.81
N PRO A 29 9.26 4.74 -5.93
CA PRO A 29 9.98 5.26 -4.78
C PRO A 29 9.11 6.12 -3.84
N ASP A 30 8.02 6.67 -4.34
CA ASP A 30 7.23 7.69 -3.66
C ASP A 30 5.72 7.48 -3.90
N PHE A 31 4.93 7.45 -2.81
CA PHE A 31 3.46 7.31 -2.83
C PHE A 31 2.82 8.36 -1.91
N ILE A 32 2.02 9.28 -2.44
CA ILE A 32 1.62 10.49 -1.71
C ILE A 32 0.10 10.61 -1.55
N ALA A 33 -0.65 10.34 -2.61
CA ALA A 33 -2.06 10.63 -2.73
C ALA A 33 -2.96 9.48 -2.25
N ARG A 34 -4.13 9.83 -1.69
CA ARG A 34 -5.19 8.87 -1.33
C ARG A 34 -5.69 8.06 -2.52
N SER A 35 -5.71 8.64 -3.72
CA SER A 35 -6.13 7.92 -4.93
C SER A 35 -5.18 6.78 -5.28
N GLU A 36 -3.87 6.91 -5.02
CA GLU A 36 -2.89 5.83 -5.22
C GLU A 36 -3.18 4.66 -4.28
N ALA A 37 -3.42 4.96 -3.00
CA ALA A 37 -3.81 3.96 -2.01
C ALA A 37 -5.14 3.26 -2.34
N ARG A 38 -6.16 4.01 -2.78
CA ARG A 38 -7.45 3.42 -3.19
C ARG A 38 -7.32 2.48 -4.38
N ARG A 39 -6.44 2.79 -5.34
CA ARG A 39 -6.16 1.91 -6.48
C ARG A 39 -5.44 0.64 -6.05
N LEU A 40 -4.48 0.77 -5.13
CA LEU A 40 -3.74 -0.35 -4.55
C LEU A 40 -4.67 -1.36 -3.86
N LEU A 41 -5.62 -0.86 -3.07
CA LEU A 41 -6.52 -1.66 -2.24
C LEU A 41 -7.80 -2.07 -2.98
N ALA A 42 -7.98 -1.65 -4.23
CA ALA A 42 -9.16 -1.98 -5.01
C ALA A 42 -9.27 -3.50 -5.17
N ASN A 43 -10.45 -4.04 -4.85
CA ASN A 43 -10.76 -5.49 -4.89
C ASN A 43 -10.08 -6.34 -3.81
N LEU A 44 -9.40 -5.74 -2.82
CA LEU A 44 -8.79 -6.46 -1.69
C LEU A 44 -9.71 -6.48 -0.45
N GLU A 45 -11.01 -6.26 -0.62
CA GLU A 45 -11.99 -6.22 0.47
C GLU A 45 -12.43 -7.60 0.98
N ASN A 46 -12.07 -8.67 0.26
CA ASN A 46 -12.45 -10.06 0.59
C ASN A 46 -11.31 -10.91 1.16
N VAL A 47 -10.11 -10.33 1.33
CA VAL A 47 -8.95 -11.03 1.89
C VAL A 47 -8.90 -10.83 3.40
N ARG A 48 -8.22 -11.72 4.13
CA ARG A 48 -8.03 -11.58 5.58
C ARG A 48 -6.80 -10.75 5.91
N GLU A 49 -5.75 -10.89 5.12
CA GLU A 49 -4.47 -10.26 5.39
C GLU A 49 -3.88 -9.62 4.13
N ILE A 50 -3.33 -8.42 4.29
CA ILE A 50 -2.63 -7.68 3.25
C ILE A 50 -1.22 -7.38 3.72
N ILE A 51 -0.23 -7.87 2.99
CA ILE A 51 1.18 -7.55 3.22
C ILE A 51 1.57 -6.46 2.23
N VAL A 52 1.96 -5.28 2.72
CA VAL A 52 2.44 -4.19 1.85
C VAL A 52 3.96 -4.14 1.95
N ASP A 53 4.65 -4.51 0.87
CA ASP A 53 6.11 -4.53 0.79
C ASP A 53 6.63 -3.19 0.28
N PHE A 54 7.33 -2.47 1.16
CA PHE A 54 7.92 -1.15 0.95
C PHE A 54 9.39 -1.19 0.53
N ARG A 55 9.93 -2.33 0.11
CA ARG A 55 11.37 -2.53 -0.18
C ARG A 55 11.98 -1.45 -1.09
N ASP A 56 11.24 -1.03 -2.12
CA ASP A 56 11.69 -0.05 -3.10
C ASP A 56 11.14 1.37 -2.82
N VAL A 57 10.47 1.57 -1.67
CA VAL A 57 9.82 2.82 -1.30
C VAL A 57 10.69 3.65 -0.36
N ARG A 58 10.97 4.89 -0.77
CA ARG A 58 11.74 5.87 0.01
C ARG A 58 10.85 6.70 0.93
N SER A 59 9.67 7.07 0.45
CA SER A 59 8.77 7.98 1.17
C SER A 59 7.30 7.67 0.90
N VAL A 60 6.48 7.88 1.93
CA VAL A 60 5.02 7.86 1.83
C VAL A 60 4.44 9.15 2.39
N GLY A 61 3.46 9.70 1.69
CA GLY A 61 2.73 10.88 2.12
C GLY A 61 1.60 10.53 3.09
N GLN A 62 1.17 11.53 3.86
CA GLN A 62 0.06 11.38 4.80
C GLN A 62 -1.21 10.89 4.10
N GLY A 63 -1.52 11.36 2.88
CA GLY A 63 -2.70 10.92 2.14
C GLY A 63 -2.70 9.42 1.87
N PHE A 64 -1.60 8.90 1.32
CA PHE A 64 -1.43 7.47 1.07
C PHE A 64 -1.52 6.66 2.38
N ALA A 65 -0.73 7.02 3.39
CA ALA A 65 -0.67 6.28 4.64
C ALA A 65 -2.02 6.30 5.40
N ASP A 66 -2.68 7.45 5.45
CA ASP A 66 -3.99 7.64 6.08
C ASP A 66 -5.07 6.77 5.43
N GLU A 67 -5.06 6.67 4.11
CA GLU A 67 -6.00 5.83 3.38
C GLU A 67 -5.77 4.34 3.68
N VAL A 68 -4.50 3.87 3.60
CA VAL A 68 -4.16 2.45 3.80
C VAL A 68 -4.36 2.02 5.25
N PHE A 69 -3.76 2.73 6.21
CA PHE A 69 -3.61 2.25 7.59
C PHE A 69 -4.66 2.76 8.57
N ARG A 70 -5.52 3.70 8.15
CA ARG A 70 -6.62 4.20 8.97
C ARG A 70 -7.97 4.04 8.28
N VAL A 71 -8.17 4.65 7.11
CA VAL A 71 -9.48 4.65 6.44
C VAL A 71 -9.89 3.25 6.02
N PHE A 72 -9.02 2.52 5.32
CA PHE A 72 -9.32 1.18 4.83
C PHE A 72 -9.55 0.20 5.98
N THR A 73 -8.67 0.18 7.00
CA THR A 73 -8.83 -0.67 8.18
C THR A 73 -10.07 -0.33 9.01
N THR A 74 -10.48 0.94 9.07
CA THR A 74 -11.74 1.33 9.72
C THR A 74 -12.97 0.84 8.94
N ARG A 75 -12.91 0.83 7.61
CA ARG A 75 -14.00 0.32 6.75
C ARG A 75 -14.05 -1.21 6.73
N HIS A 76 -12.91 -1.86 6.87
CA HIS A 76 -12.76 -3.31 6.81
C HIS A 76 -12.04 -3.82 8.07
N PRO A 77 -12.70 -3.80 9.25
CA PRO A 77 -12.07 -4.15 10.52
C PRO A 77 -11.60 -5.61 10.63
N GLY A 78 -12.10 -6.50 9.76
CA GLY A 78 -11.67 -7.89 9.68
C GLY A 78 -10.38 -8.11 8.86
N ILE A 79 -9.83 -7.05 8.24
CA ILE A 79 -8.63 -7.13 7.41
C ILE A 79 -7.44 -6.59 8.18
N VAL A 80 -6.38 -7.39 8.25
CA VAL A 80 -5.12 -6.99 8.88
C VAL A 80 -4.12 -6.57 7.81
N ILE A 81 -3.52 -5.38 7.98
CA ILE A 81 -2.48 -4.88 7.08
C ILE A 81 -1.12 -4.90 7.78
N HIS A 82 -0.16 -5.58 7.17
CA HIS A 82 1.21 -5.71 7.64
C HIS A 82 2.19 -4.95 6.73
N PRO A 83 2.85 -3.88 7.21
CA PRO A 83 3.91 -3.23 6.47
C PRO A 83 5.22 -4.03 6.59
N GLU A 84 5.81 -4.44 5.47
CA GLU A 84 7.11 -5.12 5.39
C GLU A 84 8.16 -4.27 4.67
N HIS A 85 9.43 -4.45 5.02
CA HIS A 85 10.59 -3.71 4.48
C HIS A 85 10.44 -2.18 4.50
N ALA A 86 9.57 -1.64 5.35
CA ALA A 86 9.38 -0.21 5.49
C ALA A 86 10.62 0.45 6.12
N SER A 87 11.15 1.47 5.44
CA SER A 87 12.24 2.28 5.94
C SER A 87 11.81 3.09 7.18
N PRO A 88 12.75 3.57 8.02
CA PRO A 88 12.41 4.40 9.19
C PRO A 88 11.47 5.59 8.92
N PRO A 89 11.63 6.40 7.85
CA PRO A 89 10.68 7.48 7.56
C PRO A 89 9.28 6.96 7.20
N VAL A 90 9.20 5.86 6.47
CA VAL A 90 7.92 5.23 6.11
C VAL A 90 7.23 4.71 7.37
N LEU A 91 7.94 3.98 8.24
CA LEU A 91 7.42 3.51 9.53
C LEU A 91 6.94 4.66 10.41
N ALA A 92 7.66 5.78 10.46
CA ALA A 92 7.26 6.96 11.21
C ALA A 92 5.94 7.53 10.69
N MET A 93 5.76 7.63 9.37
CA MET A 93 4.51 8.10 8.78
C MET A 93 3.34 7.13 9.04
N ILE A 94 3.57 5.82 8.93
CA ILE A 94 2.55 4.80 9.24
C ILE A 94 2.10 4.92 10.70
N LYS A 95 3.05 5.06 11.63
CA LYS A 95 2.74 5.25 13.06
C LYS A 95 1.98 6.56 13.31
N HIS A 96 2.32 7.62 12.58
CA HIS A 96 1.69 8.93 12.71
C HIS A 96 0.19 8.91 12.35
N VAL A 97 -0.20 8.12 11.33
CA VAL A 97 -1.60 8.05 10.88
C VAL A 97 -2.42 6.98 11.60
N ARG A 98 -1.78 5.99 12.22
CA ARG A 98 -2.48 4.93 12.94
C ARG A 98 -3.14 5.49 14.21
N PRO A 99 -4.40 5.12 14.50
CA PRO A 99 -5.00 5.45 15.78
C PRO A 99 -4.19 4.79 16.91
N ALA A 100 -4.08 5.47 18.05
CA ALA A 100 -3.27 5.04 19.20
C ALA A 100 -3.73 3.73 19.87
N THR A 101 -4.81 3.11 19.39
CA THR A 101 -5.40 1.89 19.95
C THR A 101 -6.15 1.12 18.85
N PRO A 102 -5.92 -0.20 18.68
CA PRO A 102 -6.87 -1.05 17.96
C PRO A 102 -8.20 -1.12 18.75
N PRO A 103 -9.36 -1.28 18.09
CA PRO A 103 -10.60 -1.57 18.80
C PRO A 103 -10.46 -2.91 19.55
N GLU A 104 -10.81 -2.89 20.84
CA GLU A 104 -10.91 -4.06 21.72
C GLU A 104 -11.98 -5.06 21.24
#